data_AF-A0A971EII2-F1
#
_entry.id   AF-A0A971EII2-F1
#
_cell.length_a   1.000
_cell.length_b   1.000
_cell.length_c   1.000
_cell.angle_alpha   90.00
_cell.angle_beta   90.00
_cell.angle_gamma   90.00
#
_symmetry.space_group_name_H-M   'P 1'
#
loop_
_entity.id
_entity.type
_entity.pdbx_description
1 polymer ?
#
loop_
_entity_poly.entity_id
_entity_poly.type
_entity_poly.pdbx_seq_one_letter_code
_entity_poly.pdbx_strand_id
1 'polypeptide(L)' 'MNGLVSMRDGAFLRGYRKACRITQAELAQLMAVSVNRISRVERGQEVDKTVYLRMAKKLGLNPRHLWCYRG' A
#
# COMPACT_ATOMS: atom_id res chain seq x y z
N MET A 1 6.32 -1.06 22.36
CA MET A 1 7.13 -1.31 21.15
C MET A 1 6.49 -0.58 19.98
N ASN A 2 6.84 0.69 19.78
CA ASN A 2 6.25 1.52 18.72
C ASN A 2 7.20 1.53 17.52
N GLY A 3 6.98 0.60 16.60
CA GLY A 3 7.65 0.60 15.30
C GLY A 3 7.13 1.77 14.47
N LEU A 4 8.00 2.75 14.24
CA LEU A 4 7.75 3.89 13.36
C LEU A 4 7.49 3.39 11.93
N VAL A 5 6.22 3.42 11.49
CA VAL A 5 5.85 3.07 10.12
C VAL A 5 6.19 4.25 9.21
N SER A 6 7.34 4.16 8.54
CA SER A 6 7.77 5.13 7.53
C SER A 6 6.74 5.22 6.40
N MET A 7 6.52 6.42 5.88
CA MET A 7 5.59 6.86 4.81
C MET A 7 5.61 6.08 3.47
N ARG A 8 6.34 4.97 3.40
CA ARG A 8 6.55 4.09 2.23
C ARG A 8 6.44 2.61 2.61
N ASP A 9 5.85 2.30 3.76
CA ASP A 9 5.86 0.95 4.25
C ASP A 9 4.89 0.08 3.45
N GLY A 10 5.45 -0.76 2.57
CA GLY A 10 4.70 -1.79 1.86
C GLY A 10 3.91 -2.69 2.81
N ALA A 11 4.38 -2.89 4.05
CA ALA A 11 3.69 -3.68 5.05
C ALA A 11 2.37 -3.02 5.48
N PHE A 12 2.30 -1.68 5.53
CA PHE A 12 1.06 -0.97 5.81
C PHE A 12 0.02 -1.22 4.71
N LEU A 13 0.39 -1.03 3.44
CA LEU A 13 -0.51 -1.31 2.32
C LEU A 13 -0.95 -2.77 2.30
N ARG A 14 -0.05 -3.71 2.61
CA ARG A 14 -0.39 -5.13 2.73
C ARG A 14 -1.42 -5.39 3.82
N GLY A 15 -1.24 -4.80 5.00
CA GLY A 15 -2.16 -4.92 6.13
C GLY A 15 -3.54 -4.37 5.78
N TYR A 16 -3.57 -3.18 5.18
CA TYR A 16 -4.82 -2.53 4.78
C TYR A 16 -5.54 -3.30 3.67
N ARG A 17 -4.81 -3.77 2.65
CA ARG A 17 -5.38 -4.63 1.61
C ARG A 17 -6.04 -5.87 2.19
N LYS A 18 -5.39 -6.53 3.16
CA LYS A 18 -5.96 -7.69 3.86
C LYS A 18 -7.20 -7.32 4.66
N ALA A 19 -7.24 -6.16 5.31
CA ALA A 19 -8.43 -5.66 5.99
C ALA A 19 -9.60 -5.43 5.03
N CYS A 20 -9.32 -4.99 3.79
CA CYS A 20 -10.29 -4.90 2.71
C CYS A 20 -10.69 -6.27 2.11
N ARG A 21 -10.13 -7.38 2.58
CA ARG A 21 -10.38 -8.75 2.09
C ARG A 21 -10.13 -8.96 0.60
N ILE A 22 -9.20 -8.22 0.01
CA ILE A 22 -8.80 -8.41 -1.39
C ILE A 22 -7.41 -9.06 -1.48
N THR A 23 -7.20 -9.89 -2.49
CA THR A 23 -5.93 -10.52 -2.82
C THR A 23 -4.99 -9.57 -3.57
N GLN A 24 -3.71 -9.94 -3.69
CA GLN A 24 -2.77 -9.20 -4.53
C GLN A 24 -3.17 -9.26 -6.01
N ALA A 25 -3.76 -10.37 -6.46
CA ALA A 25 -4.21 -10.56 -7.83
C ALA A 25 -5.38 -9.64 -8.18
N GLU A 26 -6.38 -9.57 -7.30
CA GLU A 26 -7.52 -8.65 -7.47
C GLU A 26 -7.06 -7.20 -7.45
N LEU A 27 -6.17 -6.81 -6.53
CA LEU A 27 -5.63 -5.45 -6.50
C LEU A 27 -4.83 -5.13 -7.78
N ALA A 28 -4.05 -6.09 -8.27
CA ALA A 28 -3.29 -5.94 -9.52
C ALA A 28 -4.24 -5.72 -10.72
N GLN A 29 -5.33 -6.50 -10.81
CA GLN A 29 -6.37 -6.33 -11.83
C GLN A 29 -7.04 -4.95 -11.72
N LEU A 30 -7.44 -4.54 -10.51
CA LEU A 30 -8.05 -3.23 -10.24
C LEU A 30 -7.15 -2.04 -10.62
N MET A 31 -5.84 -2.26 -10.64
CA MET A 31 -4.83 -1.26 -10.94
C MET A 31 -4.26 -1.35 -12.35
N ALA A 32 -4.60 -2.39 -13.10
CA ALA A 32 -3.98 -2.73 -14.38
C ALA A 32 -2.43 -2.81 -14.28
N VAL A 33 -1.93 -3.53 -13.27
CA VAL A 33 -0.49 -3.81 -13.08
C VAL A 33 -0.26 -5.30 -12.88
N SER A 34 0.99 -5.74 -12.89
CA SER A 34 1.32 -7.13 -12.57
C SER A 34 1.22 -7.41 -11.07
N VAL A 35 0.85 -8.64 -10.71
CA VAL A 35 0.85 -9.12 -9.32
C VAL A 35 2.24 -9.00 -8.69
N ASN A 36 3.29 -9.24 -9.48
CA ASN A 36 4.67 -9.08 -9.04
C ASN A 36 4.97 -7.63 -8.62
N ARG A 37 4.44 -6.63 -9.32
CA ARG A 37 4.59 -5.22 -8.95
C ARG A 37 3.95 -4.93 -7.59
N ILE A 38 2.74 -5.43 -7.36
CA ILE A 38 2.07 -5.33 -6.04
C ILE A 38 2.92 -5.98 -4.94
N SER A 39 3.43 -7.20 -5.19
CA SER A 39 4.29 -7.92 -4.24
C SER A 39 5.60 -7.19 -3.93
N ARG A 40 6.24 -6.57 -4.93
CA ARG A 40 7.45 -5.76 -4.72
C ARG A 40 7.17 -4.51 -3.88
N VAL A 41 6.07 -3.82 -4.15
CA VAL A 41 5.63 -2.66 -3.35
C VAL A 41 5.36 -3.08 -1.91
N GLU A 42 4.58 -4.16 -1.70
CA GLU A 42 4.25 -4.65 -0.35
C GLU A 42 5.46 -5.13 0.47
N ARG A 43 6.54 -5.51 -0.21
CA ARG A 43 7.82 -5.90 0.43
C ARG A 43 8.81 -4.74 0.57
N GLY A 44 8.44 -3.52 0.17
CA GLY A 44 9.32 -2.36 0.18
C GLY A 44 10.45 -2.41 -0.87
N GLN A 45 10.37 -3.32 -1.84
CA GLN A 45 11.37 -3.49 -2.90
C GLN A 45 11.13 -2.57 -4.10
N GLU A 46 9.97 -1.92 -4.16
CA GLU A 46 9.63 -0.91 -5.15
C GLU A 46 8.97 0.27 -4.43
N VAL A 47 9.65 1.42 -4.49
CA VAL A 47 9.32 2.61 -3.69
C VAL A 47 8.77 3.74 -4.57
N ASP A 48 8.19 3.37 -5.71
CA ASP A 48 7.55 4.34 -6.60
C ASP A 48 6.35 4.97 -5.88
N LYS A 49 6.51 6.25 -5.52
CA LYS A 49 5.52 7.05 -4.82
C LYS A 49 4.19 7.10 -5.59
N THR A 50 4.23 7.09 -6.91
CA THR A 50 3.04 7.13 -7.76
C THR A 50 2.24 5.83 -7.65
N VAL A 51 2.92 4.67 -7.67
CA VAL A 51 2.26 3.37 -7.51
C VAL A 51 1.67 3.23 -6.12
N TYR A 52 2.43 3.63 -5.09
CA TYR A 52 1.98 3.63 -3.70
C TYR A 52 0.70 4.47 -3.52
N LEU A 53 0.68 5.70 -4.03
CA LEU A 53 -0.48 6.59 -3.94
C LEU A 53 -1.68 6.05 -4.73
N ARG A 54 -1.45 5.43 -5.88
CA ARG A 54 -2.50 4.76 -6.66
C ARG A 54 -3.10 3.56 -5.91
N MET A 55 -2.27 2.73 -5.27
CA MET A 55 -2.72 1.63 -4.41
C MET A 55 -3.57 2.17 -3.26
N ALA A 56 -3.05 3.15 -2.53
CA ALA A 56 -3.76 3.76 -1.40
C ALA A 56 -5.13 4.30 -1.82
N LYS A 57 -5.19 5.09 -2.91
CA LYS A 57 -6.46 5.61 -3.45
C LYS A 57 -7.45 4.51 -3.80
N LYS A 58 -6.99 3.41 -4.42
CA LYS A 58 -7.87 2.28 -4.80
C LYS A 58 -8.37 1.47 -3.61
N LEU A 59 -7.58 1.40 -2.54
CA LEU A 59 -8.00 0.82 -1.27
C LEU A 59 -8.95 1.74 -0.49
N GLY A 60 -9.28 2.94 -0.99
CA GLY A 60 -10.11 3.92 -0.28
C GLY A 60 -9.39 4.61 0.86
N LEU A 61 -8.05 4.52 0.92
CA LEU A 61 -7.26 5.31 1.84
C LEU A 61 -7.28 6.77 1.41
N ASN A 62 -7.83 7.62 2.27
CA ASN A 62 -7.68 9.06 2.14
C ASN A 62 -6.19 9.41 2.36
N PRO A 63 -5.57 10.29 1.56
CA PRO A 63 -4.19 10.73 1.79
C PRO A 63 -3.92 11.22 3.22
N ARG A 64 -4.95 11.69 3.93
CA ARG A 64 -4.87 12.05 5.35
C ARG A 64 -4.55 10.88 6.28
N HIS A 65 -4.96 9.64 5.95
CA HIS A 65 -4.57 8.42 6.66
C HIS A 65 -3.13 7.96 6.32
N LEU A 66 -2.55 8.46 5.23
CA LEU A 66 -1.12 8.36 4.96
C LEU A 66 -0.30 9.40 5.76
N TRP A 67 -1.01 10.35 6.40
CA TRP A 67 -0.48 11.45 7.19
C TRP A 67 -1.02 11.38 8.63
N CYS A 68 -0.81 10.27 9.32
CA CYS A 68 -0.99 10.23 10.77
C CYS A 68 0.35 10.49 11.46
N TYR A 69 0.59 11.79 11.67
CA TYR A 69 1.31 12.47 12.75
C TYR A 69 2.72 12.01 13.16
N ARG A 70 3.67 12.89 12.85
CA ARG A 70 4.85 13.19 13.67
C ARG A 70 4.35 14.03 14.85
N GLY A 71 4.22 13.40 16.02
CA GLY A 71 4.31 14.04 17.33
C GLY A 71 5.67 13.67 17.91
#